data_AF-A0A327J544-F1
#
_entry.id   AF-A0A327J544-F1
#
_cell.length_a   1.000
_cell.length_b   1.000
_cell.length_c   1.000
_cell.angle_alpha   90.00
_cell.angle_beta   90.00
_cell.angle_gamma   90.00
#
_symmetry.space_group_name_H-M   'P 1'
#
loop_
_entity.id
_entity.type
_entity.pdbx_description
1 polymer ?
#
loop_
_entity_poly.entity_id
_entity_poly.type
_entity_poly.pdbx_seq_one_letter_code
_entity_poly.pdbx_strand_id
1 'polypeptide(L)'
;MTMNYEEVKKDFLSGKIKGCKTYFENNNYYVEAGYCCIVLDELDKAKELFQKVQEVDTRAKWGLILLQMIKGDILTFPTYFQIRNFLELDLSILILYCKGEYVEKIIRYADFMAYYNPECYKFIGRAFWANNLMSAAMFFLRRAKDKFYQDPELHYLLAYIFYNNDRNIDLAKKALGACLGILPEYAPAKKLYAQIVQG
;
A
#
# COMPACT_ATOMS: atom_id res chain seq x y z
N MET A 1 1.02 -24.30 -23.48
CA MET A 1 -0.03 -23.84 -22.55
C MET A 1 -0.25 -22.37 -22.83
N THR A 2 -1.46 -22.01 -23.23
CA THR A 2 -1.84 -20.60 -23.42
C THR A 2 -1.96 -19.97 -22.05
N MET A 3 -0.99 -19.13 -21.65
CA MET A 3 -1.07 -18.41 -20.38
C MET A 3 -2.32 -17.52 -20.37
N ASN A 4 -3.15 -17.65 -19.34
CA ASN A 4 -4.30 -16.77 -19.15
C ASN A 4 -3.90 -15.52 -18.32
N TYR A 5 -4.73 -14.49 -18.36
CA TYR A 5 -4.46 -13.20 -17.70
C TYR A 5 -4.14 -13.37 -16.20
N GLU A 6 -4.85 -14.23 -15.49
CA GLU A 6 -4.68 -14.45 -14.05
C GLU A 6 -3.33 -15.10 -13.71
N GLU A 7 -2.86 -16.03 -14.54
CA GLU A 7 -1.54 -16.63 -14.39
C GLU A 7 -0.42 -15.61 -14.56
N VAL A 8 -0.50 -14.76 -15.60
CA VAL A 8 0.51 -13.73 -15.87
C VAL A 8 0.51 -12.67 -14.78
N LYS A 9 -0.67 -12.27 -14.32
CA LYS A 9 -0.83 -11.34 -13.20
C LYS A 9 -0.25 -11.90 -11.91
N LYS A 10 -0.49 -13.18 -11.63
CA LYS A 10 0.11 -13.87 -10.47
C LYS A 10 1.63 -13.95 -10.58
N ASP A 11 2.16 -14.21 -11.77
CA ASP A 11 3.60 -14.20 -12.00
C ASP A 11 4.20 -12.81 -11.71
N PHE A 12 3.60 -11.74 -12.24
CA PHE A 12 4.00 -10.36 -11.92
C PHE A 12 3.93 -10.07 -10.42
N LEU A 13 2.81 -10.38 -9.76
CA LEU A 13 2.64 -10.12 -8.32
C LEU A 13 3.48 -11.03 -7.41
N SER A 14 4.18 -12.03 -7.97
CA SER A 14 5.13 -12.89 -7.25
C SER A 14 6.60 -12.61 -7.61
N GLY A 15 6.87 -11.52 -8.35
CA GLY A 15 8.22 -11.10 -8.72
C GLY A 15 8.75 -11.73 -10.02
N LYS A 16 7.97 -12.57 -10.70
CA LYS A 16 8.35 -13.22 -11.96
C LYS A 16 7.96 -12.37 -13.15
N ILE A 17 8.80 -11.41 -13.52
CA ILE A 17 8.47 -10.43 -14.57
C ILE A 17 8.63 -10.93 -16.02
N LYS A 18 9.43 -11.98 -16.23
CA LYS A 18 9.81 -12.43 -17.59
C LYS A 18 8.57 -12.74 -18.42
N GLY A 19 8.40 -12.02 -19.54
CA GLY A 19 7.27 -12.20 -20.45
C GLY A 19 5.96 -11.51 -20.05
N CYS A 20 5.83 -11.04 -18.81
CA CYS A 20 4.61 -10.36 -18.33
C CYS A 20 4.30 -9.10 -19.15
N LYS A 21 5.29 -8.22 -19.33
CA LYS A 21 5.15 -6.99 -20.12
C LYS A 21 4.65 -7.29 -21.55
N THR A 22 5.33 -8.18 -22.26
CA THR A 22 4.98 -8.54 -23.65
C THR A 22 3.57 -9.12 -23.74
N TYR A 23 3.18 -9.97 -22.78
CA TYR A 23 1.83 -10.50 -22.73
C TYR A 23 0.79 -9.40 -22.54
N PHE A 24 0.98 -8.51 -21.55
CA PHE A 24 0.03 -7.43 -21.26
C PHE A 24 -0.09 -6.45 -22.44
N GLU A 25 1.03 -6.09 -23.07
CA GLU A 25 1.03 -5.21 -24.25
C GLU A 25 0.28 -5.85 -25.43
N ASN A 26 0.55 -7.12 -25.75
CA ASN A 26 -0.09 -7.81 -26.87
C ASN A 26 -1.61 -8.02 -26.69
N ASN A 27 -2.10 -7.98 -25.45
CA ASN A 27 -3.50 -8.16 -25.11
C ASN A 27 -4.20 -6.87 -24.67
N ASN A 28 -3.56 -5.70 -24.84
CA ASN A 28 -4.10 -4.38 -24.48
C ASN A 28 -4.41 -4.19 -22.98
N TYR A 29 -3.77 -4.95 -22.09
CA TYR A 29 -3.80 -4.74 -20.64
C TYR A 29 -2.85 -3.61 -20.25
N TYR A 30 -3.21 -2.38 -20.66
CA TYR A 30 -2.32 -1.23 -20.60
C TYR A 30 -1.90 -0.84 -19.18
N VAL A 31 -2.76 -1.05 -18.18
CA VAL A 31 -2.45 -0.76 -16.78
C VAL A 31 -1.35 -1.69 -16.28
N GLU A 32 -1.52 -3.00 -16.41
CA GLU A 32 -0.55 -4.01 -16.02
C GLU A 32 0.77 -3.86 -16.78
N ALA A 33 0.69 -3.57 -18.09
CA ALA A 33 1.87 -3.26 -18.89
C ALA A 33 2.60 -2.02 -18.36
N GLY A 34 1.88 -0.97 -17.97
CA GLY A 34 2.44 0.25 -17.38
C GLY A 34 3.17 -0.03 -16.06
N TYR A 35 2.59 -0.86 -15.19
CA TYR A 35 3.25 -1.29 -13.96
C TYR A 35 4.48 -2.16 -14.21
N CYS A 36 4.46 -3.03 -15.23
CA CYS A 36 5.66 -3.74 -15.66
C CYS A 36 6.76 -2.75 -16.12
N CYS A 37 6.39 -1.71 -16.86
CA CYS A 37 7.33 -0.68 -17.31
C CYS A 37 7.94 0.10 -16.14
N ILE A 38 7.18 0.41 -15.08
CA ILE A 38 7.71 1.05 -13.87
C ILE A 38 8.83 0.21 -13.27
N VAL A 39 8.59 -1.08 -13.03
CA VAL A 39 9.59 -1.94 -12.37
C VAL A 39 10.76 -2.32 -13.29
N LEU A 40 10.64 -2.09 -14.60
CA LEU A 40 11.72 -2.20 -15.59
C LEU A 40 12.43 -0.86 -15.86
N ASP A 41 12.12 0.19 -15.09
CA ASP A 41 12.68 1.54 -15.22
C ASP A 41 12.37 2.25 -16.55
N GLU A 42 11.35 1.79 -17.27
CA GLU A 42 10.86 2.38 -18.51
C GLU A 42 9.74 3.40 -18.24
N LEU A 43 10.03 4.43 -17.43
CA LEU A 43 9.01 5.35 -16.90
C LEU A 43 8.25 6.13 -17.98
N ASP A 44 8.91 6.47 -19.09
CA ASP A 44 8.26 7.19 -20.20
C ASP A 44 7.27 6.28 -20.94
N LYS A 45 7.63 5.01 -21.15
CA LYS A 45 6.70 4.02 -21.70
C LYS A 45 5.52 3.75 -20.76
N ALA A 46 5.78 3.68 -19.45
CA ALA A 46 4.72 3.56 -18.46
C ALA A 46 3.71 4.72 -18.56
N LYS A 47 4.21 5.95 -18.71
CA LYS A 47 3.38 7.15 -18.89
C LYS A 47 2.49 7.03 -20.13
N GLU A 48 3.07 6.66 -21.28
CA GLU A 48 2.32 6.47 -22.52
C GLU A 48 1.20 5.44 -22.37
N LEU A 49 1.49 4.31 -21.71
CA LEU A 49 0.52 3.24 -21.50
C LEU A 49 -0.65 3.70 -20.61
N PHE A 50 -0.38 4.39 -19.50
CA PHE A 50 -1.45 4.90 -18.65
C PHE A 50 -2.28 6.00 -19.34
N GLN A 51 -1.64 6.88 -20.13
CA GLN A 51 -2.34 7.93 -20.87
C GLN A 51 -3.38 7.39 -21.86
N LYS A 52 -3.18 6.19 -22.41
CA LYS A 52 -4.15 5.56 -23.34
C LYS A 52 -5.50 5.27 -22.69
N VAL A 53 -5.54 5.01 -21.39
CA VAL A 53 -6.75 4.54 -20.68
C VAL A 53 -7.15 5.40 -19.49
N GLN A 54 -6.40 6.45 -19.18
CA GLN A 54 -6.63 7.28 -18.00
C GLN A 54 -8.07 7.78 -17.90
N GLU A 55 -8.73 8.14 -19.00
CA GLU A 55 -10.09 8.71 -18.95
C GLU A 55 -11.14 7.76 -18.37
N VAL A 56 -10.94 6.46 -18.53
CA VAL A 56 -11.90 5.42 -18.12
C VAL A 56 -11.39 4.56 -16.95
N ASP A 57 -10.09 4.61 -16.64
CA ASP A 57 -9.47 3.76 -15.63
C ASP A 57 -8.81 4.58 -14.50
N THR A 58 -9.37 4.47 -13.29
CA THR A 58 -8.89 5.18 -12.10
C THR A 58 -7.50 4.72 -11.66
N ARG A 59 -7.15 3.45 -11.91
CA ARG A 59 -5.83 2.88 -11.60
C ARG A 59 -4.77 3.44 -12.55
N ALA A 60 -5.11 3.67 -13.82
CA ALA A 60 -4.24 4.37 -14.76
C ALA A 60 -4.01 5.85 -14.37
N LYS A 61 -5.06 6.58 -13.97
CA LYS A 61 -4.92 7.94 -13.43
C LYS A 61 -3.97 7.97 -12.22
N TRP A 62 -4.11 7.02 -11.31
CA TRP A 62 -3.21 6.89 -10.17
C TRP A 62 -1.78 6.56 -10.61
N GLY A 63 -1.58 5.66 -11.59
CA GLY A 63 -0.27 5.36 -12.16
C GLY A 63 0.47 6.60 -12.68
N LEU A 64 -0.25 7.56 -13.28
CA LEU A 64 0.34 8.84 -13.70
C LEU A 64 0.76 9.73 -12.52
N ILE A 65 0.00 9.76 -11.44
CA ILE A 65 0.36 10.47 -10.20
C ILE A 65 1.57 9.80 -9.53
N LEU A 66 1.60 8.46 -9.53
CA LEU A 66 2.72 7.67 -9.02
C LEU A 66 4.02 8.00 -9.77
N LEU A 67 3.97 8.09 -11.11
CA LEU A 67 5.11 8.50 -11.93
C LEU A 67 5.58 9.93 -11.60
N GLN A 68 4.66 10.85 -11.33
CA GLN A 68 5.00 12.22 -10.92
C GLN A 68 5.71 12.25 -9.56
N MET A 69 5.28 11.43 -8.60
CA MET A 69 5.98 11.29 -7.31
C MET A 69 7.39 10.69 -7.48
N ILE A 70 7.56 9.73 -8.39
CA ILE A 70 8.87 9.11 -8.70
C ILE A 70 9.81 10.09 -9.43
N LYS A 71 9.27 10.97 -10.26
CA LYS A 71 10.04 11.96 -11.02
C LYS A 71 10.27 13.26 -10.25
N GLY A 72 9.42 13.56 -9.26
CA GLY A 72 9.50 14.77 -8.44
C GLY A 72 8.72 15.98 -9.01
N ASP A 73 7.86 15.76 -10.01
CA ASP A 73 7.14 16.77 -10.77
C ASP A 73 5.61 16.66 -10.56
N ILE A 74 5.15 16.94 -9.33
CA ILE A 74 3.70 16.88 -9.00
C ILE A 74 2.94 17.98 -9.75
N LEU A 75 2.12 17.56 -10.71
CA LEU A 75 1.23 18.40 -11.51
C LEU A 75 -0.25 18.07 -11.27
N THR A 76 -0.53 16.87 -10.78
CA THR A 76 -1.89 16.37 -10.55
C THR A 76 -2.06 15.84 -9.15
N PHE A 77 -3.27 15.99 -8.61
CA PHE A 77 -3.58 15.69 -7.22
C PHE A 77 -4.34 14.36 -7.09
N PRO A 78 -4.02 13.52 -6.09
CA PRO A 78 -4.74 12.30 -5.85
C PRO A 78 -6.09 12.55 -5.18
N THR A 79 -7.00 11.61 -5.36
CA THR A 79 -8.26 11.55 -4.62
C THR A 79 -8.11 10.68 -3.37
N TYR A 80 -9.05 10.85 -2.42
CA TYR A 80 -9.15 10.01 -1.23
C TYR A 80 -9.13 8.51 -1.57
N PHE A 81 -9.93 8.08 -2.55
CA PHE A 81 -10.06 6.68 -2.93
C PHE A 81 -8.84 6.12 -3.66
N GLN A 82 -8.15 6.93 -4.46
CA GLN A 82 -6.92 6.48 -5.11
C GLN A 82 -5.85 6.13 -4.07
N ILE A 83 -5.64 6.98 -3.06
CA ILE A 83 -4.70 6.69 -1.97
C ILE A 83 -5.12 5.43 -1.22
N ARG A 84 -6.41 5.35 -0.83
CA ARG A 84 -6.97 4.23 -0.08
C ARG A 84 -6.80 2.89 -0.79
N ASN A 85 -7.03 2.86 -2.11
CA ASN A 85 -7.10 1.61 -2.85
C ASN A 85 -5.73 1.16 -3.39
N PHE A 86 -4.80 2.08 -3.62
CA PHE A 86 -3.64 1.81 -4.47
C PHE A 86 -2.29 2.00 -3.82
N LEU A 87 -2.14 2.88 -2.82
CA LEU A 87 -0.83 3.21 -2.26
C LEU A 87 -0.16 2.00 -1.60
N GLU A 88 -0.89 1.25 -0.78
CA GLU A 88 -0.36 0.07 -0.08
C GLU A 88 0.12 -1.01 -1.06
N LEU A 89 -0.67 -1.27 -2.11
CA LEU A 89 -0.35 -2.24 -3.15
C LEU A 89 0.89 -1.81 -3.94
N ASP A 90 1.00 -0.54 -4.33
CA ASP A 90 2.12 -0.06 -5.13
C ASP A 90 3.43 -0.07 -4.38
N LEU A 91 3.42 0.35 -3.12
CA LEU A 91 4.60 0.23 -2.28
C LEU A 91 5.03 -1.23 -2.14
N SER A 92 4.08 -2.16 -1.97
CA SER A 92 4.38 -3.60 -1.89
C SER A 92 4.98 -4.15 -3.18
N ILE A 93 4.44 -3.78 -4.35
CA ILE A 93 5.00 -4.17 -5.67
C ILE A 93 6.42 -3.61 -5.83
N LEU A 94 6.64 -2.34 -5.50
CA LEU A 94 7.95 -1.71 -5.64
C LEU A 94 8.98 -2.33 -4.69
N ILE A 95 8.59 -2.67 -3.46
CA ILE A 95 9.47 -3.38 -2.51
C ILE A 95 9.82 -4.77 -3.04
N LEU A 96 8.83 -5.54 -3.53
CA LEU A 96 9.02 -6.87 -4.12
C LEU A 96 10.04 -6.86 -5.28
N TYR A 97 10.02 -5.81 -6.10
CA TYR A 97 10.93 -5.60 -7.22
C TYR A 97 12.20 -4.78 -6.87
N CYS A 98 12.51 -4.65 -5.57
CA CYS A 98 13.71 -3.96 -5.07
C CYS A 98 13.85 -2.50 -5.54
N LYS A 99 12.74 -1.79 -5.78
CA LYS A 99 12.70 -0.38 -6.20
C LYS A 99 12.72 0.57 -5.00
N GLY A 100 13.72 0.41 -4.13
CA GLY A 100 13.87 1.19 -2.89
C GLY A 100 13.89 2.71 -3.12
N GLU A 101 14.56 3.18 -4.17
CA GLU A 101 14.59 4.61 -4.51
C GLU A 101 13.20 5.16 -4.88
N TYR A 102 12.37 4.37 -5.57
CA TYR A 102 11.01 4.79 -5.92
C TYR A 102 10.12 4.82 -4.68
N VAL A 103 10.24 3.81 -3.82
CA VAL A 103 9.56 3.79 -2.52
C VAL A 103 9.93 5.04 -1.71
N GLU A 104 11.21 5.37 -1.60
CA GLU A 104 11.66 6.56 -0.88
C GLU A 104 11.07 7.85 -1.47
N LYS A 105 11.12 8.02 -2.79
CA LYS A 105 10.56 9.19 -3.46
C LYS A 105 9.06 9.34 -3.21
N ILE A 106 8.30 8.24 -3.26
CA ILE A 106 6.86 8.26 -3.01
C ILE A 106 6.54 8.64 -1.55
N ILE A 107 7.21 8.02 -0.57
CA ILE A 107 6.92 8.29 0.85
C ILE A 107 7.33 9.69 1.30
N ARG A 108 8.24 10.38 0.58
CA ARG A 108 8.52 11.81 0.81
C ARG A 108 7.28 12.69 0.61
N TYR A 109 6.32 12.25 -0.20
CA TYR A 109 5.02 12.91 -0.39
C TYR A 109 3.94 12.44 0.59
N ALA A 110 4.30 11.78 1.71
CA ALA A 110 3.32 11.27 2.67
C ALA A 110 2.45 12.38 3.29
N ASP A 111 3.02 13.54 3.68
CA ASP A 111 2.22 14.66 4.20
C ASP A 111 1.27 15.23 3.12
N PHE A 112 1.74 15.30 1.87
CA PHE A 112 0.93 15.71 0.73
C PHE A 112 -0.26 14.77 0.49
N MET A 113 -0.02 13.45 0.50
CA MET A 113 -1.08 12.46 0.37
C MET A 113 -2.01 12.47 1.60
N ALA A 114 -1.46 12.67 2.81
CA ALA A 114 -2.23 12.74 4.05
C ALA A 114 -3.26 13.89 4.08
N TYR A 115 -3.00 14.97 3.34
CA TYR A 115 -3.98 16.05 3.15
C TYR A 115 -5.25 15.56 2.46
N TYR A 116 -5.14 14.69 1.46
CA TYR A 116 -6.29 14.14 0.72
C TYR A 116 -6.90 12.91 1.40
N ASN A 117 -6.07 12.11 2.08
CA ASN A 117 -6.52 10.96 2.84
C ASN A 117 -5.72 10.84 4.15
N PRO A 118 -6.32 11.15 5.32
CA PRO A 118 -5.60 11.13 6.60
C PRO A 118 -5.08 9.75 7.00
N GLU A 119 -5.63 8.67 6.42
CA GLU A 119 -5.17 7.30 6.63
C GLU A 119 -3.91 6.96 5.81
N CYS A 120 -3.37 7.88 5.00
CA CYS A 120 -2.19 7.67 4.16
C CYS A 120 -1.03 7.00 4.93
N TYR A 121 -0.71 7.49 6.12
CA TYR A 121 0.36 6.93 6.93
C TYR A 121 0.08 5.49 7.38
N LYS A 122 -1.19 5.12 7.60
CA LYS A 122 -1.59 3.73 7.90
C LYS A 122 -1.29 2.84 6.70
N PHE A 123 -1.66 3.25 5.49
CA PHE A 123 -1.40 2.46 4.27
C PHE A 123 0.10 2.28 4.00
N ILE A 124 0.90 3.32 4.19
CA ILE A 124 2.37 3.23 4.11
C ILE A 124 2.90 2.25 5.16
N GLY A 125 2.48 2.39 6.42
CA GLY A 125 2.88 1.50 7.51
C GLY A 125 2.51 0.04 7.26
N ARG A 126 1.30 -0.21 6.76
CA ARG A 126 0.82 -1.55 6.36
C ARG A 126 1.65 -2.15 5.23
N ALA A 127 2.00 -1.38 4.21
CA ALA A 127 2.85 -1.86 3.13
C ALA A 127 4.22 -2.33 3.66
N PHE A 128 4.87 -1.53 4.50
CA PHE A 128 6.14 -1.94 5.13
C PHE A 128 5.98 -3.16 6.02
N TRP A 129 4.91 -3.23 6.81
CA TRP A 129 4.63 -4.37 7.68
C TRP A 129 4.44 -5.66 6.89
N ALA A 130 3.63 -5.64 5.83
CA ALA A 130 3.38 -6.77 4.95
C ALA A 130 4.65 -7.28 4.25
N ASN A 131 5.64 -6.41 4.07
CA ASN A 131 6.94 -6.74 3.49
C ASN A 131 8.04 -7.01 4.54
N ASN A 132 7.67 -7.27 5.80
CA ASN A 132 8.58 -7.57 6.91
C ASN A 132 9.59 -6.44 7.27
N LEU A 133 9.29 -5.19 6.89
CA LEU A 133 10.12 -4.01 7.18
C LEU A 133 9.64 -3.32 8.46
N MET A 134 9.75 -4.02 9.60
CA MET A 134 9.09 -3.63 10.86
C MET A 134 9.47 -2.25 11.37
N SER A 135 10.75 -1.86 11.32
CA SER A 135 11.19 -0.54 11.80
C SER A 135 10.52 0.60 11.03
N ALA A 136 10.46 0.49 9.70
CA ALA A 136 9.78 1.45 8.84
C ALA A 136 8.26 1.43 9.06
N ALA A 137 7.67 0.23 9.19
CA ALA A 137 6.27 0.06 9.49
C ALA A 137 5.87 0.80 10.79
N MET A 138 6.58 0.55 11.88
CA MET A 138 6.28 1.17 13.17
C MET A 138 6.51 2.68 13.18
N PHE A 139 7.48 3.19 12.43
CA PHE A 139 7.65 4.64 12.24
C PHE A 139 6.38 5.27 11.63
N PHE A 140 5.87 4.69 10.55
CA PHE A 140 4.69 5.22 9.86
C PHE A 140 3.39 4.97 10.62
N LEU A 141 3.21 3.83 11.27
CA LEU A 141 2.01 3.56 12.08
C LEU A 141 1.92 4.46 13.32
N ARG A 142 3.06 4.81 13.93
CA ARG A 142 3.09 5.81 15.02
C ARG A 142 2.66 7.18 14.51
N ARG A 143 3.20 7.62 13.35
CA ARG A 143 2.76 8.86 12.70
C ARG A 143 1.28 8.84 12.32
N ALA A 144 0.78 7.71 11.82
CA ALA A 144 -0.65 7.54 11.53
C ALA A 144 -1.50 7.78 12.78
N LYS A 145 -1.06 7.27 13.93
CA LYS A 145 -1.77 7.40 15.20
C LYS A 145 -1.76 8.85 15.70
N ASP A 146 -0.65 9.55 15.52
CA ASP A 146 -0.52 10.95 15.91
C ASP A 146 -1.38 11.87 15.03
N LYS A 147 -1.54 11.54 13.74
CA LYS A 147 -2.33 12.31 12.77
C LYS A 147 -3.82 11.99 12.82
N PHE A 148 -4.18 10.73 12.99
CA PHE A 148 -5.57 10.26 12.96
C PHE A 148 -5.83 9.19 14.02
N TYR A 149 -5.87 9.64 15.28
CA TYR A 149 -6.10 8.77 16.44
C TYR A 149 -7.48 8.09 16.43
N GLN A 150 -8.47 8.64 15.71
CA GLN A 150 -9.84 8.09 15.71
C GLN A 150 -10.02 6.86 14.82
N ASP A 151 -8.96 6.34 14.20
CA ASP A 151 -9.02 5.13 13.39
C ASP A 151 -8.98 3.85 14.24
N PRO A 152 -10.10 3.10 14.39
CA PRO A 152 -10.12 1.86 15.16
C PRO A 152 -9.27 0.76 14.49
N GLU A 153 -9.15 0.72 13.17
CA GLU A 153 -8.37 -0.29 12.46
C GLU A 153 -6.88 -0.12 12.76
N LEU A 154 -6.41 1.13 12.84
CA LEU A 154 -5.03 1.44 13.22
C LEU A 154 -4.70 0.94 14.63
N HIS A 155 -5.57 1.19 15.60
CA HIS A 155 -5.36 0.72 16.97
C HIS A 155 -5.35 -0.80 17.06
N TYR A 156 -6.24 -1.47 16.34
CA TYR A 156 -6.22 -2.92 16.23
C TYR A 156 -4.92 -3.44 15.60
N LEU A 157 -4.45 -2.83 14.51
CA LEU A 157 -3.19 -3.21 13.86
C LEU A 157 -2.00 -3.06 14.80
N LEU A 158 -1.91 -1.94 15.53
CA LEU A 158 -0.88 -1.75 16.55
C LEU A 158 -0.96 -2.82 17.65
N ALA A 159 -2.16 -3.14 18.13
CA ALA A 159 -2.33 -4.20 19.11
C ALA A 159 -1.88 -5.56 18.59
N TYR A 160 -2.23 -5.89 17.35
CA TYR A 160 -1.84 -7.14 16.70
C TYR A 160 -0.33 -7.25 16.59
N ILE A 161 0.37 -6.18 16.21
CA ILE A 161 1.83 -6.15 16.13
C ILE A 161 2.45 -6.30 17.53
N PHE A 162 1.97 -5.54 18.52
CA PHE A 162 2.49 -5.64 19.89
C PHE A 162 2.35 -7.04 20.47
N TYR A 163 1.24 -7.71 20.18
CA TYR A 163 0.99 -9.07 20.66
C TYR A 163 1.86 -10.12 19.94
N ASN A 164 1.84 -10.14 18.61
CA ASN A 164 2.45 -11.23 17.83
C ASN A 164 3.95 -11.03 17.59
N ASN A 165 4.41 -9.79 17.40
CA ASN A 165 5.79 -9.49 17.01
C ASN A 165 6.64 -9.09 18.22
N ASP A 166 6.13 -8.18 19.05
CA ASP A 166 6.90 -7.63 20.19
C ASP A 166 6.69 -8.43 21.49
N ARG A 167 5.67 -9.29 21.54
CA ARG A 167 5.21 -10.01 22.75
C ARG A 167 4.91 -9.07 23.93
N ASN A 168 4.52 -7.83 23.64
CA ASN A 168 4.20 -6.81 24.63
C ASN A 168 2.69 -6.76 24.89
N ILE A 169 2.26 -7.54 25.88
CA ILE A 169 0.83 -7.70 26.22
C ILE A 169 0.22 -6.38 26.72
N ASP A 170 0.95 -5.57 27.48
CA ASP A 170 0.42 -4.34 28.06
C ASP A 170 0.11 -3.29 26.99
N LEU A 171 1.02 -3.10 26.03
CA LEU A 171 0.78 -2.21 24.89
C LEU A 171 -0.33 -2.74 23.99
N ALA A 172 -0.42 -4.07 23.80
CA ALA A 172 -1.50 -4.68 23.05
C ALA A 172 -2.86 -4.41 23.71
N LYS A 173 -3.00 -4.63 25.03
CA LYS A 173 -4.23 -4.34 25.79
C LYS A 173 -4.60 -2.86 25.70
N LYS A 174 -3.62 -1.95 25.83
CA LYS A 174 -3.86 -0.51 25.73
C LYS A 174 -4.39 -0.11 24.36
N ALA A 175 -3.78 -0.63 23.29
CA ALA A 175 -4.22 -0.37 21.92
C ALA A 175 -5.61 -0.97 21.63
N LEU A 176 -5.90 -2.19 22.12
CA LEU A 176 -7.25 -2.78 22.04
C LEU A 176 -8.30 -1.97 22.80
N GLY A 177 -7.95 -1.46 23.98
CA GLY A 177 -8.83 -0.57 24.74
C GLY A 177 -9.16 0.71 23.96
N ALA A 178 -8.17 1.32 23.30
CA ALA A 178 -8.41 2.48 22.43
C ALA A 178 -9.31 2.11 21.24
N CYS A 179 -9.04 0.98 20.58
CA CYS A 179 -9.85 0.47 19.48
C CYS A 179 -11.33 0.27 19.87
N LEU A 180 -11.58 -0.47 20.95
CA LEU A 180 -12.92 -0.79 21.45
C LEU A 180 -13.60 0.42 22.11
N GLY A 181 -12.83 1.40 22.59
CA GLY A 181 -13.37 2.68 23.05
C GLY A 181 -13.96 3.51 21.90
N ILE A 182 -13.37 3.41 20.70
CA ILE A 182 -13.86 4.10 19.49
C ILE A 182 -14.97 3.28 18.81
N LEU A 183 -14.75 1.98 18.61
CA LEU A 183 -15.69 1.06 17.97
C LEU A 183 -15.88 -0.19 18.84
N PRO A 184 -16.83 -0.16 19.80
CA PRO A 184 -17.03 -1.24 20.77
C PRO A 184 -17.31 -2.60 20.14
N GLU A 185 -17.99 -2.63 18.99
CA GLU A 185 -18.39 -3.86 18.30
C GLU A 185 -17.36 -4.36 17.27
N TYR A 186 -16.12 -3.85 17.30
CA TYR A 186 -15.10 -4.29 16.37
C TYR A 186 -14.65 -5.74 16.64
N ALA A 187 -15.24 -6.68 15.89
CA ALA A 187 -15.08 -8.12 16.09
C ALA A 187 -13.62 -8.60 16.15
N PRO A 188 -12.69 -8.13 15.28
CA PRO A 188 -11.28 -8.53 15.35
C PRO A 188 -10.63 -8.17 16.69
N ALA A 189 -10.91 -6.97 17.21
CA ALA A 189 -10.37 -6.51 18.50
C ALA A 189 -10.96 -7.29 19.67
N LYS A 190 -12.28 -7.58 19.68
CA LYS A 190 -12.89 -8.43 20.71
C LYS A 190 -12.25 -9.81 20.76
N LYS A 191 -12.03 -10.43 19.59
CA LYS A 191 -11.42 -11.76 19.48
C LYS A 191 -9.99 -11.77 20.02
N LEU A 192 -9.17 -10.80 19.63
CA LEU A 192 -7.79 -10.71 20.11
C LEU A 192 -7.73 -10.41 21.61
N TYR A 193 -8.61 -9.56 22.13
CA TYR A 193 -8.69 -9.26 23.56
C TYR A 193 -9.02 -10.51 24.38
N ALA A 194 -10.00 -11.30 23.94
CA ALA A 194 -10.34 -12.56 24.59
C ALA A 194 -9.16 -13.55 24.61
N GLN A 195 -8.39 -13.64 23.53
CA GLN A 195 -7.19 -14.49 23.47
C GLN A 195 -6.13 -14.06 24.49
N ILE A 196 -5.90 -12.76 24.64
CA ILE A 196 -4.92 -12.20 25.58
C ILE A 196 -5.33 -12.41 27.05
N VAL A 197 -6.63 -12.47 27.34
CA VAL A 197 -7.13 -12.64 28.71
C VAL A 197 -7.24 -14.11 29.10
N GLN A 198 -7.44 -15.01 28.14
CA GLN A 198 -7.59 -16.45 28.37
C GLN A 198 -6.28 -17.24 28.27
N GLY A 199 -5.26 -16.70 27.60
CA GLY A 199 -3.90 -17.27 27.52
C GLY A 199 -2.99 -16.71 28.60
#